data_AF-A0A090W4F6-F1
#
_entry.id   AF-A0A090W4F6-F1
#
_cell.length_a   1.000
_cell.length_b   1.000
_cell.length_c   1.000
_cell.angle_alpha   90.00
_cell.angle_beta   90.00
_cell.angle_gamma   90.00
#
_symmetry.space_group_name_H-M   'P 1'
#
loop_
_entity.id
_entity.type
_entity.pdbx_description
1 polymer ?
#
loop_
_entity_poly.entity_id
_entity_poly.type
_entity_poly.pdbx_seq_one_letter_code
_entity_poly.pdbx_strand_id
1 'polypeptide(L)'
;MTNFIKEDFLLENKFSQELYHNYSSKLPIIDYHNHLSPPDIAYDKVFKNITECWLNGDHYKWRAMRTLGVNEKFITGNASDKEKFKHWAKTVPYTMRNPLYHWTHLELMRYFDINELLNANSAEKIYREASEKLNTKDFSTRNLLIKANAEVVCTTEDPTDSLAYHDKIAKSDFSVKVGFAFRQIKPF
;
A
#
# COMPACT_ATOMS: atom_id res chain seq x y z
N MET A 1 0.31 4.72 -26.95
CA MET A 1 -0.18 5.63 -25.88
C MET A 1 0.94 5.79 -24.88
N THR A 2 1.20 6.99 -24.37
CA THR A 2 2.23 7.22 -23.35
C THR A 2 1.66 6.94 -21.96
N ASN A 3 2.26 6.01 -21.21
CA ASN A 3 1.87 5.75 -19.82
C ASN A 3 2.17 6.98 -18.93
N PHE A 4 1.36 7.18 -17.89
CA PHE A 4 1.55 8.27 -16.92
C PHE A 4 2.78 8.00 -16.04
N ILE A 5 2.81 6.82 -15.40
CA ILE A 5 4.03 6.33 -14.75
C ILE A 5 4.91 5.73 -15.84
N LYS A 6 6.04 6.39 -16.08
CA LYS A 6 7.07 5.97 -17.03
C LYS A 6 8.26 5.40 -16.27
N GLU A 7 9.17 4.74 -16.99
CA GLU A 7 10.44 4.28 -16.42
C GLU A 7 11.22 5.42 -15.76
N ASP A 8 11.29 6.58 -16.43
CA ASP A 8 11.94 7.80 -15.92
C ASP A 8 11.01 8.71 -15.11
N PHE A 9 10.00 8.15 -14.43
CA PHE A 9 9.07 8.95 -13.64
C PHE A 9 9.82 9.74 -12.54
N LEU A 10 9.70 11.07 -12.57
CA LEU A 10 10.44 12.04 -11.73
C LEU A 10 11.95 12.17 -12.01
N LEU A 11 12.48 11.53 -13.05
CA LEU A 11 13.89 11.60 -13.44
C LEU A 11 14.06 12.60 -14.60
N GLU A 12 14.49 13.82 -14.29
CA GLU A 12 14.49 14.94 -15.23
C GLU A 12 15.77 15.06 -16.08
N ASN A 13 16.81 14.26 -15.80
CA ASN A 13 18.06 14.30 -16.55
C ASN A 13 18.82 12.96 -16.53
N LYS A 14 19.79 12.81 -17.45
CA LYS A 14 20.60 11.59 -17.60
C LYS A 14 21.33 11.14 -16.33
N PHE A 15 21.74 12.07 -15.46
CA PHE A 15 22.43 11.72 -14.22
C PHE A 15 21.45 11.13 -13.20
N SER A 16 20.24 11.70 -13.09
CA SER A 16 19.18 11.13 -12.24
C SER A 16 18.75 9.74 -12.71
N GLN A 17 18.68 9.54 -14.04
CA GLN A 17 18.40 8.23 -14.65
C GLN A 17 19.49 7.22 -14.32
N GLU A 18 20.77 7.58 -14.52
CA GLU A 18 21.91 6.72 -14.23
C GLU A 18 21.95 6.32 -12.74
N LEU A 19 21.85 7.30 -11.85
CA LEU A 19 21.89 7.06 -10.40
C LEU A 19 20.74 6.15 -9.94
N TYR A 20 19.54 6.37 -10.44
CA TYR A 20 18.38 5.57 -10.06
C TYR A 20 18.43 4.16 -10.65
N HIS A 21 18.55 4.04 -11.98
CA HIS A 21 18.41 2.75 -12.67
C HIS A 21 19.61 1.82 -12.45
N ASN A 22 20.83 2.37 -12.41
CA ASN A 22 22.02 1.53 -12.30
C ASN A 22 22.31 1.12 -10.85
N TYR A 23 21.98 2.00 -9.89
CA TYR A 23 22.36 1.84 -8.48
C TYR A 23 21.14 1.71 -7.56
N SER A 24 20.33 2.76 -7.40
CA SER A 24 19.34 2.84 -6.32
C SER A 24 18.17 1.85 -6.45
N SER A 25 17.67 1.60 -7.66
CA SER A 25 16.45 0.82 -7.91
C SER A 25 16.56 -0.66 -7.49
N LYS A 26 17.79 -1.18 -7.40
CA LYS A 26 18.10 -2.58 -7.06
C LYS A 26 18.36 -2.79 -5.57
N LEU A 27 18.48 -1.72 -4.80
CA LEU A 27 18.75 -1.81 -3.37
C LEU A 27 17.51 -2.31 -2.62
N PRO A 28 17.70 -3.09 -1.55
CA PRO A 28 16.60 -3.50 -0.69
C PRO A 28 16.02 -2.31 0.08
N ILE A 29 14.75 -2.45 0.47
CA ILE A 29 14.07 -1.49 1.34
C ILE A 29 14.41 -1.82 2.79
N ILE A 30 14.90 -0.81 3.50
CA ILE A 30 15.06 -0.79 4.96
C ILE A 30 13.99 0.14 5.51
N ASP A 31 12.83 -0.41 5.82
CA ASP A 31 11.70 0.34 6.38
C ASP A 31 11.77 0.31 7.91
N TYR A 32 12.69 1.13 8.44
CA TYR A 32 13.04 1.15 9.86
C TYR A 32 11.94 1.71 10.78
N HIS A 33 10.80 2.17 10.24
CA HIS A 33 9.65 2.61 11.03
C HIS A 33 8.35 2.59 10.22
N ASN A 34 7.40 1.75 10.65
CA ASN A 34 6.06 1.70 10.07
C ASN A 34 4.98 1.30 11.09
N HIS A 35 3.75 1.24 10.59
CA HIS A 35 2.55 0.80 11.31
C HIS A 35 1.89 -0.42 10.65
N LEU A 36 2.70 -1.28 10.00
CA LEU A 36 2.19 -2.54 9.48
C LEU A 36 1.66 -3.40 10.62
N SER A 37 0.62 -4.18 10.34
CA SER A 37 -0.02 -5.09 11.31
C SER A 37 0.86 -6.33 11.55
N PRO A 38 1.44 -6.51 12.76
CA PRO A 38 2.17 -7.73 13.09
C PRO A 38 1.37 -9.02 12.88
N PRO A 39 0.06 -9.12 13.25
CA PRO A 39 -0.70 -10.34 12.99
C PRO A 39 -0.87 -10.63 11.50
N ASP A 40 -1.04 -9.61 10.65
CA ASP A 40 -1.18 -9.84 9.20
C ASP A 40 0.12 -10.41 8.59
N ILE A 41 1.28 -10.02 9.12
CA ILE A 41 2.59 -10.58 8.74
C ILE A 41 2.74 -11.99 9.33
N ALA A 42 2.38 -12.19 10.59
CA ALA A 42 2.57 -13.46 11.30
C ALA A 42 1.69 -14.59 10.75
N TYR A 43 0.49 -14.27 10.26
CA TYR A 43 -0.46 -15.22 9.66
C TYR A 43 -0.45 -15.21 8.13
N ASP A 44 0.42 -14.41 7.51
CA ASP A 44 0.52 -14.29 6.05
C ASP A 44 -0.85 -14.04 5.40
N LYS A 45 -1.52 -12.99 5.86
CA LYS A 45 -2.89 -12.67 5.47
C LYS A 45 -3.00 -12.50 3.96
N VAL A 46 -4.07 -13.07 3.39
CA VAL A 46 -4.50 -12.82 2.01
C VAL A 46 -5.67 -11.84 2.07
N PHE A 47 -5.61 -10.78 1.27
CA PHE A 47 -6.64 -9.75 1.26
C PHE A 47 -7.78 -10.16 0.32
N LYS A 48 -9.02 -9.90 0.73
CA LYS A 48 -10.22 -10.25 -0.03
C LYS A 48 -10.32 -9.47 -1.34
N ASN A 49 -9.91 -8.20 -1.33
CA ASN A 49 -10.01 -7.27 -2.46
C ASN A 49 -9.13 -6.03 -2.25
N ILE A 50 -9.03 -5.18 -3.29
CA ILE A 50 -8.24 -3.96 -3.24
C ILE A 50 -8.73 -2.95 -2.19
N THR A 51 -10.03 -2.87 -1.90
CA THR A 51 -10.50 -1.96 -0.85
C THR A 51 -9.93 -2.36 0.51
N GLU A 52 -9.91 -3.65 0.82
CA GLU A 52 -9.36 -4.13 2.09
C GLU A 52 -7.86 -3.82 2.22
N CYS A 53 -7.08 -4.08 1.17
CA CYS A 53 -5.64 -3.84 1.19
C CYS A 53 -5.28 -2.35 1.14
N TRP A 54 -6.13 -1.51 0.53
CA TRP A 54 -5.69 -0.21 0.01
C TRP A 54 -6.50 0.98 0.54
N LEU A 55 -7.77 0.78 0.90
CA LEU A 55 -8.68 1.82 1.38
C LEU A 55 -9.05 1.67 2.86
N ASN A 56 -8.84 0.51 3.49
CA ASN A 56 -9.01 0.37 4.94
C ASN A 56 -7.83 0.95 5.74
N GLY A 57 -6.80 1.42 5.04
CA GLY A 57 -5.57 1.98 5.61
C GLY A 57 -5.10 3.24 4.89
N ASP A 58 -4.09 3.84 5.52
CA ASP A 58 -3.80 5.25 5.68
C ASP A 58 -4.86 6.28 5.28
N HIS A 59 -5.23 7.05 6.31
CA HIS A 59 -6.31 8.04 6.34
C HIS A 59 -6.18 9.20 5.32
N TYR A 60 -5.11 9.27 4.52
CA TYR A 60 -4.97 10.25 3.44
C TYR A 60 -6.07 10.12 2.39
N LYS A 61 -6.41 8.89 1.97
CA LYS A 61 -7.49 8.65 0.98
C LYS A 61 -8.85 9.11 1.54
N TRP A 62 -9.12 8.78 2.81
CA TRP A 62 -10.33 9.23 3.51
C TRP A 62 -10.42 10.74 3.60
N ARG A 63 -9.31 11.40 3.97
CA ARG A 63 -9.25 12.87 4.05
C ARG A 63 -9.58 13.50 2.69
N ALA A 64 -8.99 13.01 1.61
CA ALA A 64 -9.29 13.53 0.26
C ALA A 64 -10.76 13.33 -0.13
N MET A 65 -11.32 12.15 0.15
CA MET A 65 -12.75 11.87 -0.09
C MET A 65 -13.66 12.82 0.71
N ARG A 66 -13.36 13.07 2.00
CA ARG A 66 -14.10 14.03 2.84
C ARG A 66 -13.99 15.45 2.32
N THR A 67 -12.79 15.90 1.92
CA THR A 67 -12.57 17.24 1.36
C THR A 67 -13.39 17.48 0.09
N LEU A 68 -13.69 16.43 -0.69
CA LEU A 68 -14.55 16.52 -1.87
C LEU A 68 -16.03 16.23 -1.59
N GLY A 69 -16.44 16.19 -0.32
CA GLY A 69 -17.84 16.02 0.08
C GLY A 69 -18.40 14.61 -0.12
N VAL A 70 -17.56 13.58 -0.22
CA VAL A 70 -18.05 12.19 -0.26
C VAL A 70 -18.69 11.83 1.08
N ASN A 71 -19.89 11.26 1.03
CA ASN A 71 -20.61 10.82 2.23
C ASN A 71 -19.81 9.76 3.01
N GLU A 72 -19.73 9.91 4.34
CA GLU A 72 -18.95 9.04 5.24
C GLU A 72 -19.34 7.55 5.13
N LYS A 73 -20.59 7.26 4.71
CA LYS A 73 -21.04 5.89 4.36
C LYS A 73 -20.09 5.18 3.40
N PHE A 74 -19.53 5.91 2.43
CA PHE A 74 -18.63 5.38 1.39
C PHE A 74 -17.14 5.50 1.76
N ILE A 75 -16.83 5.91 2.98
CA ILE A 75 -15.46 6.04 3.49
C ILE A 75 -15.26 5.01 4.60
N THR A 76 -15.71 5.31 5.82
CA THR A 76 -15.59 4.41 6.98
C THR A 76 -16.89 3.70 7.34
N GLY A 77 -18.02 4.09 6.73
CA GLY A 77 -19.31 3.47 6.99
C GLY A 77 -19.51 2.07 6.38
N ASN A 78 -20.77 1.65 6.30
CA ASN A 78 -21.17 0.29 5.99
C ASN A 78 -21.45 0.01 4.50
N ALA A 79 -21.04 0.88 3.57
CA ALA A 79 -21.09 0.56 2.14
C ALA A 79 -20.20 -0.65 1.82
N SER A 80 -20.53 -1.36 0.74
CA SER A 80 -19.70 -2.48 0.28
C SER A 80 -18.31 -2.00 -0.15
N ASP A 81 -17.34 -2.90 -0.09
CA ASP A 81 -15.94 -2.63 -0.50
C ASP A 81 -15.87 -2.03 -1.91
N LYS A 82 -16.67 -2.56 -2.83
CA LYS A 82 -16.75 -2.12 -4.22
C LYS A 82 -17.35 -0.72 -4.35
N GLU A 83 -18.37 -0.39 -3.56
CA GLU A 83 -18.94 0.97 -3.54
C GLU A 83 -17.92 1.99 -3.01
N LYS A 84 -17.20 1.65 -1.93
CA LYS A 84 -16.12 2.51 -1.39
C LYS A 84 -15.04 2.74 -2.44
N PHE A 85 -14.58 1.69 -3.13
CA PHE A 85 -13.61 1.80 -4.21
C PHE A 85 -14.10 2.68 -5.36
N LYS A 86 -15.35 2.52 -5.80
CA LYS A 86 -15.92 3.36 -6.87
C LYS A 86 -15.95 4.84 -6.47
N HIS A 87 -16.19 5.16 -5.20
CA HIS A 87 -16.13 6.55 -4.73
C HIS A 87 -14.70 7.07 -4.69
N TRP A 88 -13.73 6.26 -4.25
CA TRP A 88 -12.31 6.61 -4.36
C TRP A 88 -11.89 6.86 -5.81
N ALA A 89 -12.30 5.99 -6.74
CA ALA A 89 -11.99 6.15 -8.15
C ALA A 89 -12.59 7.43 -8.75
N LYS A 90 -13.79 7.84 -8.32
CA LYS A 90 -14.38 9.15 -8.68
C LYS A 90 -13.61 10.32 -8.08
N THR A 91 -12.98 10.15 -6.91
CA THR A 91 -12.17 11.16 -6.24
C THR A 91 -10.80 11.37 -6.90
N VAL A 92 -10.15 10.31 -7.39
CA VAL A 92 -8.76 10.35 -7.91
C VAL A 92 -8.51 11.44 -8.96
N PRO A 93 -9.37 11.68 -9.98
CA PRO A 93 -9.14 12.77 -10.93
C PRO A 93 -8.97 14.16 -10.29
N TYR A 94 -9.58 14.39 -9.13
CA TYR A 94 -9.51 15.64 -8.38
C TYR A 94 -8.32 15.71 -7.41
N THR A 95 -7.52 14.65 -7.31
CA THR A 95 -6.29 14.65 -6.51
C THR A 95 -5.05 15.04 -7.32
N MET A 96 -5.21 15.52 -8.57
CA MET A 96 -4.08 16.01 -9.36
C MET A 96 -3.29 17.07 -8.58
N ARG A 97 -1.95 16.96 -8.59
CA ARG A 97 -0.98 17.72 -7.77
C ARG A 97 -0.95 17.37 -6.27
N ASN A 98 -1.85 16.51 -5.79
CA ASN A 98 -1.68 15.84 -4.50
C ASN A 98 -0.87 14.55 -4.70
N PRO A 99 0.02 14.16 -3.76
CA PRO A 99 0.79 12.92 -3.89
C PRO A 99 -0.08 11.67 -4.01
N LEU A 100 -1.35 11.71 -3.54
CA LEU A 100 -2.33 10.64 -3.76
C LEU A 100 -2.49 10.26 -5.24
N TYR A 101 -2.36 11.22 -6.16
CA TYR A 101 -2.43 10.93 -7.59
C TYR A 101 -1.21 10.10 -8.05
N HIS A 102 -0.01 10.40 -7.53
CA HIS A 102 1.19 9.61 -7.86
C HIS A 102 1.12 8.23 -7.22
N TRP A 103 0.84 8.15 -5.91
CA TRP A 103 0.78 6.88 -5.17
C TRP A 103 -0.22 5.91 -5.81
N THR A 104 -1.43 6.39 -6.13
CA THR A 104 -2.48 5.58 -6.79
C THR A 104 -1.94 4.88 -8.02
N HIS A 105 -1.30 5.61 -8.95
CA HIS A 105 -0.88 5.05 -10.22
C HIS A 105 0.44 4.28 -10.11
N LEU A 106 1.33 4.65 -9.19
CA LEU A 106 2.56 3.90 -8.90
C LEU A 106 2.25 2.52 -8.32
N GLU A 107 1.32 2.44 -7.38
CA GLU A 107 0.91 1.20 -6.72
C GLU A 107 0.14 0.30 -7.70
N LEU A 108 -0.75 0.87 -8.51
CA LEU A 108 -1.44 0.15 -9.60
C LEU A 108 -0.47 -0.46 -10.61
N MET A 109 0.53 0.32 -11.03
CA MET A 109 1.54 -0.15 -11.98
C MET A 109 2.44 -1.22 -11.35
N ARG A 110 3.04 -0.94 -10.19
CA ARG A 110 4.09 -1.79 -9.60
C ARG A 110 3.59 -3.13 -9.07
N TYR A 111 2.41 -3.14 -8.44
CA TYR A 111 1.89 -4.38 -7.84
C TYR A 111 0.92 -5.10 -8.76
N PHE A 112 0.15 -4.36 -9.57
CA PHE A 112 -0.95 -4.94 -10.34
C PHE A 112 -0.75 -4.89 -11.85
N ASP A 113 0.36 -4.34 -12.35
CA ASP A 113 0.63 -4.16 -13.79
C ASP A 113 -0.45 -3.32 -14.51
N ILE A 114 -1.16 -2.48 -13.77
CA ILE A 114 -2.26 -1.64 -14.27
C ILE A 114 -1.72 -0.25 -14.59
N ASN A 115 -1.63 0.06 -15.88
CA ASN A 115 -1.20 1.37 -16.39
C ASN A 115 -2.36 2.33 -16.67
N GLU A 116 -3.61 1.85 -16.57
CA GLU A 116 -4.81 2.65 -16.81
C GLU A 116 -5.04 3.65 -15.67
N LEU A 117 -5.35 4.91 -16.00
CA LEU A 117 -5.64 5.93 -14.99
C LEU A 117 -6.91 5.58 -14.22
N LEU A 118 -6.85 5.67 -12.89
CA LEU A 118 -8.00 5.40 -12.04
C LEU A 118 -8.99 6.57 -12.08
N ASN A 119 -10.20 6.29 -12.58
CA ASN A 119 -11.32 7.22 -12.65
C ASN A 119 -12.65 6.46 -12.58
N ALA A 120 -13.77 7.16 -12.67
CA ALA A 120 -15.12 6.55 -12.60
C ALA A 120 -15.37 5.45 -13.65
N ASN A 121 -14.80 5.58 -14.86
CA ASN A 121 -15.01 4.66 -15.98
C ASN A 121 -14.13 3.41 -15.86
N SER A 122 -12.89 3.55 -15.35
CA SER A 122 -11.94 2.45 -15.17
C SER A 122 -12.12 1.70 -13.85
N ALA A 123 -12.88 2.26 -12.90
CA ALA A 123 -13.07 1.72 -11.55
C ALA A 123 -13.49 0.25 -11.50
N GLU A 124 -14.45 -0.15 -12.33
CA GLU A 124 -14.99 -1.53 -12.33
C GLU A 124 -13.92 -2.55 -12.75
N LYS A 125 -13.21 -2.24 -13.84
CA LYS A 125 -12.16 -3.09 -14.41
C LYS A 125 -10.99 -3.21 -13.44
N ILE A 126 -10.49 -2.07 -12.94
CA ILE A 126 -9.34 -2.02 -12.02
C ILE A 126 -9.66 -2.73 -10.71
N TYR A 127 -10.86 -2.54 -10.16
CA TYR A 127 -11.29 -3.24 -8.95
C TYR A 127 -11.23 -4.75 -9.13
N ARG A 128 -11.76 -5.27 -10.25
CA ARG A 128 -11.75 -6.71 -10.55
C ARG A 128 -10.33 -7.24 -10.69
N GLU A 129 -9.53 -6.65 -11.58
CA GLU A 129 -8.18 -7.13 -11.90
C GLU A 129 -7.24 -7.12 -10.69
N ALA A 130 -7.25 -6.05 -9.90
CA ALA A 130 -6.43 -5.98 -8.70
C ALA A 130 -6.92 -6.91 -7.57
N SER A 131 -8.24 -7.09 -7.43
CA SER A 131 -8.80 -7.99 -6.42
C SER A 131 -8.56 -9.46 -6.75
N GLU A 132 -8.59 -9.83 -8.04
CA GLU A 132 -8.23 -11.18 -8.49
C GLU A 132 -6.79 -11.52 -8.10
N LYS A 133 -5.84 -10.57 -8.28
CA LYS A 133 -4.46 -10.73 -7.82
C LYS A 133 -4.35 -10.83 -6.30
N LEU A 134 -4.98 -9.92 -5.56
CA LEU A 134 -4.91 -9.86 -4.08
C LEU A 134 -5.46 -11.11 -3.39
N ASN A 135 -6.42 -11.79 -4.00
CA ASN A 135 -7.01 -13.02 -3.47
C ASN A 135 -6.15 -14.28 -3.75
N THR A 136 -4.86 -14.09 -4.06
CA THR A 136 -3.91 -15.19 -4.28
C THR A 136 -2.81 -15.16 -3.22
N LYS A 137 -2.14 -16.30 -3.04
CA LYS A 137 -0.99 -16.39 -2.13
C LYS A 137 0.19 -15.52 -2.57
N ASP A 138 0.36 -15.29 -3.87
CA ASP A 138 1.42 -14.43 -4.40
C ASP A 138 1.28 -12.96 -3.97
N PHE A 139 0.12 -12.57 -3.46
CA PHE A 139 -0.18 -11.22 -2.94
C PHE A 139 -0.56 -11.23 -1.46
N SER A 140 -0.19 -12.29 -0.74
CA SER A 140 -0.27 -12.30 0.73
C SER A 140 0.65 -11.24 1.34
N THR A 141 0.43 -10.87 2.61
CA THR A 141 1.23 -9.86 3.30
C THR A 141 2.73 -10.11 3.19
N ARG A 142 3.20 -11.35 3.38
CA ARG A 142 4.64 -11.67 3.27
C ARG A 142 5.14 -11.54 1.84
N ASN A 143 4.36 -12.01 0.87
CA ASN A 143 4.75 -11.93 -0.54
C ASN A 143 4.72 -10.49 -1.08
N LEU A 144 3.84 -9.63 -0.58
CA LEU A 144 3.89 -8.19 -0.89
C LEU A 144 5.17 -7.53 -0.39
N LEU A 145 5.62 -7.87 0.83
CA LEU A 145 6.90 -7.38 1.37
C LEU A 145 8.10 -7.88 0.54
N ILE A 146 8.08 -9.15 0.13
CA ILE A 146 9.11 -9.72 -0.75
C ILE A 146 9.11 -9.03 -2.12
N LYS A 147 7.93 -8.84 -2.74
CA LYS A 147 7.77 -8.11 -4.02
C LYS A 147 8.26 -6.66 -3.92
N ALA A 148 8.13 -6.04 -2.75
CA ALA A 148 8.66 -4.70 -2.49
C ALA A 148 10.19 -4.67 -2.31
N ASN A 149 10.88 -5.83 -2.33
CA ASN A 149 12.30 -5.97 -2.01
C ASN A 149 12.62 -5.51 -0.58
N ALA A 150 11.72 -5.72 0.37
CA ALA A 150 11.97 -5.38 1.77
C ALA A 150 12.96 -6.36 2.40
N GLU A 151 14.02 -5.84 3.02
CA GLU A 151 14.96 -6.63 3.83
C GLU A 151 14.62 -6.50 5.32
N VAL A 152 14.23 -5.31 5.75
CA VAL A 152 13.86 -5.00 7.14
C VAL A 152 12.59 -4.19 7.16
N VAL A 153 11.67 -4.56 8.04
CA VAL A 153 10.53 -3.74 8.46
C VAL A 153 10.53 -3.63 9.98
N CYS A 154 10.17 -2.46 10.51
CA CYS A 154 10.11 -2.23 11.94
C CYS A 154 8.74 -1.67 12.31
N THR A 155 7.90 -2.50 12.93
CA THR A 155 6.56 -2.09 13.35
C THR A 155 6.64 -1.23 14.61
N THR A 156 5.52 -0.67 15.03
CA THR A 156 5.47 0.26 16.17
C THR A 156 4.50 -0.26 17.21
N GLU A 157 5.02 -0.61 18.38
CA GLU A 157 4.28 -1.31 19.42
C GLU A 157 4.19 -0.45 20.69
N ASP A 158 3.09 -0.63 21.43
CA ASP A 158 2.90 -0.05 22.76
C ASP A 158 3.78 -0.79 23.79
N PRO A 159 4.28 -0.10 24.84
CA PRO A 159 5.05 -0.74 25.91
C PRO A 159 4.36 -1.94 26.59
N THR A 160 3.03 -2.03 26.50
CA THR A 160 2.22 -3.09 27.10
C THR A 160 1.90 -4.26 26.16
N ASP A 161 2.32 -4.18 24.89
CA ASP A 161 2.08 -5.25 23.92
C ASP A 161 2.94 -6.49 24.23
N SER A 162 2.35 -7.67 24.04
CA SER A 162 3.03 -8.96 24.35
C SER A 162 4.11 -9.36 23.35
N LEU A 163 4.13 -8.74 22.16
CA LEU A 163 5.03 -9.09 21.04
C LEU A 163 4.93 -10.55 20.55
N ALA A 164 3.86 -11.27 20.89
CA ALA A 164 3.68 -12.68 20.52
C ALA A 164 3.70 -12.93 18.99
N TYR A 165 3.29 -11.94 18.19
CA TYR A 165 3.34 -12.02 16.73
C TYR A 165 4.77 -11.90 16.21
N HIS A 166 5.61 -11.05 16.80
CA HIS A 166 7.03 -10.95 16.47
C HIS A 166 7.76 -12.25 16.77
N ASP A 167 7.48 -12.87 17.93
CA ASP A 167 7.99 -14.19 18.28
C ASP A 167 7.62 -15.26 17.24
N LYS A 168 6.35 -15.26 16.79
CA LYS A 168 5.87 -16.19 15.76
C LYS A 168 6.58 -15.96 14.43
N ILE A 169 6.82 -14.70 14.06
CA ILE A 169 7.54 -14.36 12.82
C ILE A 169 9.01 -14.80 12.92
N ALA A 170 9.69 -14.50 14.03
CA ALA A 170 11.09 -14.84 14.26
C ALA A 170 11.35 -16.36 14.26
N LYS A 171 10.35 -17.17 14.64
CA LYS A 171 10.39 -18.64 14.61
C LYS A 171 9.99 -19.24 13.26
N SER A 172 9.57 -18.42 12.29
CA SER A 172 9.18 -18.88 10.95
C SER A 172 10.35 -18.79 9.96
N ASP A 173 10.15 -19.34 8.77
CA ASP A 173 11.08 -19.29 7.63
C ASP A 173 11.00 -17.98 6.82
N PHE A 174 10.34 -16.95 7.35
CA PHE A 174 10.17 -15.69 6.64
C PHE A 174 11.49 -14.94 6.50
N SER A 175 11.83 -14.56 5.27
CA SER A 175 13.12 -13.96 4.93
C SER A 175 13.28 -12.50 5.33
N VAL A 176 12.18 -11.73 5.43
CA VAL A 176 12.23 -10.32 5.81
C VAL A 176 12.35 -10.20 7.33
N LYS A 177 13.32 -9.42 7.80
CA LYS A 177 13.49 -9.18 9.25
C LYS A 177 12.40 -8.24 9.74
N VAL A 178 11.65 -8.69 10.75
CA VAL A 178 10.58 -7.90 11.38
C VAL A 178 11.02 -7.49 12.78
N GLY A 179 11.46 -6.25 12.91
CA GLY A 179 11.75 -5.61 14.20
C GLY A 179 10.53 -4.89 14.76
N PHE A 180 10.72 -4.26 15.92
CA PHE A 180 9.72 -3.36 16.52
C PHE A 180 10.41 -2.14 17.14
N ALA A 181 9.67 -1.04 17.17
CA ALA A 181 10.04 0.20 17.83
C ALA A 181 9.10 0.46 19.01
N PHE A 182 9.68 0.84 20.15
CA PHE A 182 8.96 1.23 21.35
C PHE A 182 8.27 2.59 21.16
N ARG A 183 6.95 2.66 21.35
CA ARG A 183 6.20 3.92 21.27
C ARG A 183 5.34 4.16 22.50
N GLN A 184 5.88 4.92 23.44
CA GLN A 184 5.15 5.37 24.63
C GLN A 184 4.40 6.68 24.36
N ILE A 185 3.13 6.58 23.95
CA ILE A 185 2.24 7.77 23.82
C ILE A 185 1.38 7.97 25.05
N LYS A 186 0.91 6.89 25.68
CA LYS A 186 0.03 6.96 26.85
C LYS A 186 0.87 6.99 28.14
N PRO A 187 0.54 7.84 29.12
CA PRO A 187 1.17 7.79 30.43
C PRO A 187 0.81 6.47 31.13
N PHE A 188 1.75 5.96 31.93
CA PHE A 188 1.56 4.81 32.81
C PHE A 188 0.52 5.09 33.89
#